data_AF-A0A4W3IPX9-F1
#
_entry.id   AF-A0A4W3IPX9-F1
#
_cell.length_a   1.000
_cell.length_b   1.000
_cell.length_c   1.000
_cell.angle_alpha   90.00
_cell.angle_beta   90.00
_cell.angle_gamma   90.00
#
_symmetry.space_group_name_H-M   'P 1'
#
loop_
_entity.id
_entity.type
_entity.pdbx_description
1 polymer ?
#
loop_
_entity_poly.entity_id
_entity_poly.type
_entity_poly.pdbx_seq_one_letter_code
_entity_poly.pdbx_strand_id
1 'polypeptide(L)'
;LGHDRMVELDRCSGVRGRVTLGKVLKAIVVMRSLFIDRTIIKAYHEHVLTDDGKLDIWSKSSHQVFQKVTDHATTALLHYQLPQMPDVVVRSFMTWLRSYIKLFQAPCQRCGRFLQDGLPPTWRDFRTLEAFHDTCRQ
;
A
#
# COMPACT_ATOMS: atom_id res chain seq x y z
N LEU A 1 5.84 18.30 -11.56
CA LEU A 1 4.51 18.66 -12.09
C LEU A 1 4.01 17.43 -12.83
N GLY A 2 3.43 16.45 -12.14
CA GLY A 2 1.98 16.37 -11.99
C GLY A 2 1.43 15.36 -13.01
N HIS A 3 1.66 14.06 -12.78
CA HIS A 3 0.94 13.02 -13.51
C HIS A 3 0.88 11.74 -12.68
N ASP A 4 -0.28 11.10 -12.70
CA ASP A 4 -0.61 9.78 -12.14
C ASP A 4 -0.97 9.72 -10.65
N ARG A 5 -2.01 10.48 -10.26
CA ARG A 5 -2.84 10.15 -9.09
C ARG A 5 -4.30 10.23 -9.52
N MET A 6 -4.88 9.11 -9.95
CA MET A 6 -6.33 8.99 -10.04
C MET A 6 -6.82 8.46 -8.70
N VAL A 7 -7.44 9.33 -7.91
CA VAL A 7 -8.18 8.94 -6.70
C VAL A 7 -9.65 8.86 -7.09
N GLU A 8 -10.16 7.64 -7.21
CA GLU A 8 -11.57 7.40 -7.51
C GLU A 8 -12.26 6.98 -6.21
N LEU A 9 -13.31 7.71 -5.82
CA LEU A 9 -14.05 7.51 -4.59
C LEU A 9 -15.42 6.89 -4.89
N ASP A 10 -15.65 5.66 -4.44
CA ASP A 10 -16.95 5.00 -4.47
C ASP A 10 -17.65 5.17 -3.11
N ARG A 11 -18.89 5.65 -3.13
CA ARG A 11 -19.68 5.96 -1.92
C ARG A 11 -20.74 4.88 -1.71
N CYS A 12 -20.36 3.75 -1.13
CA CYS A 12 -21.30 2.74 -0.63
C CYS A 12 -20.91 2.30 0.80
N SER A 13 -21.75 2.70 1.77
CA SER A 13 -21.68 2.37 3.22
C SER A 13 -20.42 2.80 3.98
N GLY A 14 -19.43 3.36 3.28
CA GLY A 14 -18.14 3.87 3.74
C GLY A 14 -17.42 4.52 2.56
N VAL A 15 -16.35 5.29 2.81
CA VAL A 15 -15.58 5.90 1.72
C VAL A 15 -14.56 4.88 1.23
N ARG A 16 -14.71 4.42 0.00
CA ARG A 16 -13.76 3.50 -0.65
C ARG A 16 -13.00 4.28 -1.69
N GLY A 17 -11.68 4.24 -1.62
CA GLY A 17 -10.79 4.96 -2.54
C GLY A 17 -9.88 4.00 -3.27
N ARG A 18 -9.71 4.20 -4.58
CA ARG A 18 -8.59 3.61 -5.33
C ARG A 18 -7.46 4.63 -5.42
N VAL A 19 -6.24 4.20 -5.10
CA VAL A 19 -5.02 4.98 -5.27
C VAL A 19 -4.08 4.22 -6.21
N THR A 20 -3.77 4.81 -7.36
CA THR A 20 -2.74 4.26 -8.27
C THR A 20 -1.39 4.89 -7.97
N LEU A 21 -0.34 4.08 -7.96
CA LEU A 21 1.03 4.54 -7.72
C LEU A 21 1.90 4.23 -8.94
N GLY A 22 1.85 5.13 -9.93
CA GLY A 22 2.48 4.93 -11.23
C GLY A 22 2.09 3.59 -11.85
N LYS A 23 3.03 2.93 -12.54
CA LYS A 23 2.83 1.58 -13.11
C LYS A 23 3.24 0.45 -12.17
N VAL A 24 3.25 0.69 -10.86
CA VAL A 24 3.70 -0.30 -9.87
C VAL A 24 2.51 -1.05 -9.26
N LEU A 25 1.59 -0.31 -8.62
CA LEU A 25 0.49 -0.91 -7.87
C LEU A 25 -0.78 -0.05 -7.90
N LYS A 26 -1.89 -0.69 -7.55
CA LYS A 26 -3.17 -0.08 -7.18
C LYS A 26 -3.45 -0.45 -5.72
N ALA A 27 -3.79 0.54 -4.91
CA ALA A 27 -4.23 0.36 -3.53
C ALA A 27 -5.73 0.66 -3.43
N ILE A 28 -6.48 -0.23 -2.80
CA ILE A 28 -7.88 -0.03 -2.44
C ILE A 28 -7.89 0.29 -0.95
N VAL A 29 -8.25 1.52 -0.60
CA VAL A 29 -8.31 2.03 0.78
C VAL A 29 -9.76 2.13 1.19
N VAL A 30 -10.15 1.35 2.19
CA VAL A 30 -11.49 1.37 2.77
C VAL A 30 -11.43 2.18 4.05
N MET A 31 -12.21 3.26 4.10
CA MET A 31 -12.37 4.07 5.29
C MET A 31 -13.73 3.84 5.95
N ARG A 32 -13.71 3.77 7.28
CA ARG A 32 -14.90 3.76 8.13
C ARG A 32 -14.83 5.00 9.03
N SER A 33 -15.73 5.95 8.80
CA SER A 33 -15.65 7.30 9.38
C SER A 33 -14.32 7.98 9.02
N LEU A 34 -13.48 8.31 10.00
CA LEU A 34 -12.19 8.98 9.81
C LEU A 34 -10.99 8.00 9.83
N PHE A 35 -11.24 6.69 9.94
CA PHE A 35 -10.20 5.69 10.08
C PHE A 35 -10.05 4.87 8.79
N ILE A 36 -8.80 4.56 8.45
CA ILE A 36 -8.52 3.56 7.44
C ILE A 36 -8.72 2.19 8.10
N ASP A 37 -9.76 1.47 7.65
CA ASP A 37 -10.17 0.16 8.17
C ASP A 37 -9.37 -0.96 7.50
N ARG A 38 -9.17 -0.83 6.18
CA ARG A 38 -8.49 -1.85 5.37
C ARG A 38 -7.78 -1.20 4.19
N THR A 39 -6.62 -1.74 3.84
CA THR A 39 -5.97 -1.47 2.56
C THR A 39 -5.65 -2.77 1.86
N ILE A 40 -6.00 -2.88 0.57
CA ILE A 40 -5.64 -4.02 -0.27
C ILE A 40 -4.75 -3.53 -1.40
N ILE A 41 -3.63 -4.22 -1.63
CA ILE A 41 -2.67 -3.88 -2.67
C ILE A 41 -2.75 -4.91 -3.80
N LYS A 42 -2.83 -4.41 -5.02
CA LYS A 42 -2.88 -5.17 -6.26
C LYS A 42 -1.81 -4.64 -7.22
N ALA A 43 -1.31 -5.48 -8.11
CA ALA A 43 -0.43 -5.06 -9.19
C ALA A 43 -1.13 -4.03 -10.09
N TYR A 44 -0.35 -3.20 -10.77
CA TYR A 44 -0.90 -2.21 -11.70
C TYR A 44 -1.80 -2.81 -12.80
N HIS A 45 -1.47 -4.01 -13.28
CA HIS A 45 -2.25 -4.68 -14.33
C HIS A 45 -3.45 -5.49 -13.79
N GLU A 46 -3.56 -5.69 -12.47
CA GLU A 46 -4.69 -6.43 -11.91
C GLU A 46 -5.97 -5.59 -11.96
N HIS A 47 -7.09 -6.29 -12.18
CA HIS A 47 -8.42 -5.73 -12.04
C HIS A 47 -8.72 -5.50 -10.56
N VAL A 48 -9.36 -4.37 -10.28
CA VAL A 48 -9.71 -3.92 -8.91
C VAL A 48 -11.21 -3.68 -8.76
N LEU A 49 -11.97 -3.95 -9.82
CA LEU A 49 -13.42 -3.90 -9.84
C LEU A 49 -13.95 -5.34 -9.94
N THR A 50 -15.06 -5.61 -9.27
CA THR A 50 -15.87 -6.81 -9.46
C THR A 50 -16.65 -6.73 -10.76
N ASP A 51 -17.27 -7.82 -11.18
CA ASP A 51 -18.11 -7.86 -12.39
C ASP A 51 -19.26 -6.83 -12.34
N ASP A 52 -19.79 -6.56 -11.13
CA ASP A 52 -20.80 -5.53 -10.89
C ASP A 52 -20.25 -4.07 -10.89
N GLY A 53 -18.99 -3.86 -11.27
CA GLY A 53 -18.35 -2.54 -11.35
C GLY A 53 -17.96 -1.89 -10.02
N LYS A 54 -18.06 -2.62 -8.89
CA LYS A 54 -17.69 -2.12 -7.54
C LYS A 54 -16.24 -2.44 -7.22
N LEU A 55 -15.60 -1.67 -6.33
CA LEU A 55 -14.24 -1.99 -5.88
C LEU A 55 -14.19 -3.37 -5.18
N ASP A 56 -13.28 -4.25 -5.62
CA ASP A 56 -13.00 -5.56 -5.04
C ASP A 56 -12.21 -5.40 -3.73
N ILE A 57 -12.95 -5.24 -2.63
CA ILE A 57 -12.40 -5.07 -1.28
C ILE A 57 -12.12 -6.40 -0.55
N TRP A 58 -12.17 -7.53 -1.26
CA TRP A 58 -12.11 -8.86 -0.63
C TRP A 58 -10.94 -9.69 -1.16
N SER A 59 -10.73 -9.70 -2.47
CA SER A 59 -9.76 -10.62 -3.07
C SER A 59 -8.33 -10.11 -2.88
N LYS A 60 -7.41 -11.04 -2.64
CA LYS A 60 -5.97 -10.75 -2.57
C LYS A 60 -5.40 -10.56 -3.97
N SER A 61 -4.19 -9.98 -4.07
CA SER A 61 -3.43 -10.00 -5.32
C SER A 61 -3.04 -11.43 -5.70
N SER A 62 -2.97 -11.71 -7.00
CA SER A 62 -2.40 -12.97 -7.51
C SER A 62 -0.88 -13.06 -7.33
N HIS A 63 -0.20 -11.94 -7.05
CA HIS A 63 1.26 -11.90 -6.89
C HIS A 63 1.65 -11.81 -5.43
N GLN A 64 2.53 -12.71 -5.00
CA GLN A 64 3.00 -12.80 -3.62
C GLN A 64 3.58 -11.46 -3.11
N VAL A 65 4.31 -10.73 -3.95
CA VAL A 65 4.88 -9.43 -3.57
C VAL A 65 3.82 -8.45 -3.05
N PHE A 66 2.67 -8.32 -3.71
CA PHE A 66 1.61 -7.38 -3.31
C PHE A 66 0.75 -7.91 -2.18
N GLN A 67 0.66 -9.24 -2.01
CA GLN A 67 0.12 -9.84 -0.78
C GLN A 67 0.94 -9.39 0.44
N LYS A 68 2.27 -9.44 0.36
CA LYS A 68 3.15 -8.98 1.44
C LYS A 68 3.03 -7.47 1.69
N VAL A 69 2.92 -6.65 0.64
CA VAL A 69 2.68 -5.20 0.82
C VAL A 69 1.32 -4.95 1.52
N THR A 70 0.31 -5.78 1.26
CA THR A 70 -0.99 -5.71 1.98
C THR A 70 -0.83 -6.01 3.47
N ASP A 71 -0.04 -7.02 3.83
CA ASP A 71 0.26 -7.35 5.23
C ASP A 71 1.04 -6.21 5.91
N HIS A 72 2.02 -5.64 5.22
CA HIS A 72 2.78 -4.48 5.72
C HIS A 72 1.89 -3.25 5.87
N ALA A 73 0.92 -3.04 4.98
CA ALA A 73 -0.03 -1.94 5.08
C ALA A 73 -0.91 -2.09 6.34
N THR A 74 -1.33 -3.32 6.66
CA THR A 74 -2.04 -3.61 7.91
C THR A 74 -1.19 -3.26 9.13
N THR A 75 0.10 -3.64 9.11
CA THR A 75 1.04 -3.31 10.20
C THR A 75 1.29 -1.79 10.29
N ALA A 76 1.44 -1.10 9.16
CA ALA A 76 1.63 0.34 9.10
C ALA A 76 0.41 1.10 9.66
N LEU A 77 -0.80 0.64 9.36
CA LEU A 77 -2.03 1.23 9.93
C LEU A 77 -2.05 1.16 11.45
N LEU A 78 -1.68 0.01 12.02
CA LEU A 78 -1.56 -0.15 13.47
C LEU A 78 -0.47 0.75 14.06
N HIS A 79 0.67 0.88 13.36
CA HIS A 79 1.77 1.73 13.81
C HIS A 79 1.40 3.22 13.84
N TYR A 80 0.75 3.73 12.79
CA TYR A 80 0.37 5.14 12.71
C TYR A 80 -0.88 5.50 13.49
N GLN A 81 -1.59 4.52 14.07
CA GLN A 81 -2.88 4.75 14.69
C GLN A 81 -2.76 5.75 15.86
N LEU A 82 -3.35 6.93 15.67
CA LEU A 82 -3.42 7.99 16.67
C LEU A 82 -4.87 8.47 16.74
N PRO A 83 -5.71 7.93 17.66
CA PRO A 83 -7.16 8.16 17.66
C PRO A 83 -7.58 9.63 17.70
N GLN A 84 -6.74 10.50 18.28
CA GLN A 84 -7.01 11.93 18.42
C GLN A 84 -6.57 12.77 17.22
N MET A 85 -5.86 12.19 16.24
CA MET A 85 -5.27 12.93 15.11
C MET A 85 -5.43 12.19 13.77
N PRO A 86 -6.67 11.96 13.29
CA PRO A 86 -6.93 11.16 12.09
C PRO A 86 -6.25 11.69 10.82
N ASP A 87 -6.14 13.01 10.66
CA ASP A 87 -5.47 13.62 9.51
C ASP A 87 -3.98 13.26 9.45
N VAL A 88 -3.33 13.19 10.62
CA VAL A 88 -1.92 12.79 10.74
C VAL A 88 -1.76 11.32 10.38
N VAL A 89 -2.70 10.45 10.81
CA VAL A 89 -2.71 9.03 10.45
C VAL A 89 -2.78 8.85 8.94
N VAL A 90 -3.77 9.47 8.29
CA VAL A 90 -3.96 9.36 6.83
C VAL A 90 -2.73 9.89 6.08
N ARG A 91 -2.18 11.04 6.47
CA ARG A 91 -0.99 11.61 5.83
C ARG A 91 0.24 10.71 6.00
N SER A 92 0.48 10.20 7.20
CA SER A 92 1.62 9.31 7.49
C SER A 92 1.50 8.02 6.69
N PHE A 93 0.32 7.40 6.69
CA PHE A 93 0.03 6.20 5.92
C PHE A 93 0.20 6.41 4.41
N MET A 94 -0.35 7.49 3.86
CA MET A 94 -0.23 7.79 2.42
C MET A 94 1.21 8.12 2.01
N THR A 95 2.00 8.71 2.92
CA THR A 95 3.43 8.95 2.71
C THR A 95 4.20 7.63 2.68
N TRP A 96 3.93 6.75 3.63
CA TRP A 96 4.48 5.40 3.66
C TRP A 96 4.11 4.59 2.42
N LEU A 97 2.83 4.59 2.02
CA LEU A 97 2.35 3.91 0.81
C LEU A 97 3.05 4.44 -0.45
N ARG A 98 3.29 5.76 -0.54
CA ARG A 98 3.99 6.37 -1.68
C ARG A 98 5.42 5.87 -1.85
N SER A 99 6.09 5.41 -0.79
CA SER A 99 7.46 4.87 -0.87
C SER A 99 7.57 3.63 -1.77
N TYR A 100 6.44 2.93 -2.03
CA TYR A 100 6.39 1.77 -2.93
C TYR A 100 6.49 2.14 -4.41
N ILE A 101 6.52 3.42 -4.79
CA ILE A 101 6.74 3.82 -6.19
C ILE A 101 8.10 3.30 -6.72
N LYS A 102 9.04 3.02 -5.81
CA LYS A 102 10.35 2.42 -6.11
C LYS A 102 10.44 0.95 -5.70
N LEU A 103 9.33 0.22 -5.56
CA LEU A 103 9.31 -1.16 -5.05
C LEU A 103 10.31 -2.08 -5.77
N PHE A 104 10.40 -1.99 -7.10
CA PHE A 104 11.31 -2.79 -7.92
C PHE A 104 12.61 -2.04 -8.31
N GLN A 105 12.80 -0.83 -7.79
CA GLN A 105 13.90 0.07 -8.18
C GLN A 105 14.81 0.47 -7.01
N ALA A 106 14.41 0.19 -5.76
CA ALA A 106 15.21 0.43 -4.58
C ALA A 106 15.84 -0.88 -4.11
N PRO A 107 17.17 -0.96 -3.92
CA PRO A 107 17.79 -2.09 -3.27
C PRO A 107 17.44 -2.11 -1.78
N CYS A 108 17.59 -3.28 -1.16
CA CYS A 108 17.53 -3.41 0.29
C CYS A 108 18.65 -2.58 0.94
N GLN A 109 18.32 -1.70 1.87
CA GLN A 109 19.31 -0.83 2.53
C GLN A 109 20.36 -1.62 3.33
N ARG A 110 20.01 -2.79 3.86
CA ARG A 110 20.97 -3.59 4.63
C ARG A 110 21.92 -4.41 3.78
N CYS A 111 21.39 -5.15 2.80
CA CYS A 111 22.20 -6.12 2.06
C CYS A 111 22.57 -5.66 0.64
N GLY A 112 22.10 -4.49 0.20
CA GLY A 112 22.38 -3.91 -1.12
C GLY A 112 21.73 -4.63 -2.31
N ARG A 113 21.07 -5.78 -2.09
CA ARG A 113 20.45 -6.59 -3.14
C ARG A 113 19.04 -6.11 -3.46
N PHE A 114 18.65 -6.26 -4.72
CA PHE A 114 17.28 -5.98 -5.20
C PHE A 114 16.31 -7.12 -4.93
N LEU A 115 16.79 -8.36 -4.83
CA LEU A 115 15.96 -9.53 -4.63
C LEU A 115 16.53 -10.44 -3.55
N GLN A 116 15.65 -11.07 -2.79
CA GLN A 116 15.89 -12.21 -1.92
C GLN A 116 14.75 -13.20 -2.10
N ASP A 117 15.05 -14.45 -2.45
CA ASP A 117 14.06 -15.50 -2.71
C ASP A 117 12.99 -15.10 -3.73
N GLY A 118 13.42 -14.39 -4.79
CA GLY A 118 12.54 -13.89 -5.86
C GLY A 118 11.68 -12.69 -5.47
N LEU A 119 11.80 -12.16 -4.24
CA LEU A 119 11.02 -11.02 -3.77
C LEU A 119 11.88 -9.76 -3.63
N PRO A 120 11.37 -8.58 -4.01
CA PRO A 120 12.03 -7.31 -3.73
C PRO A 120 12.02 -6.98 -2.23
N PRO A 121 12.75 -5.96 -1.79
CA PRO A 121 12.62 -5.45 -0.43
C PRO A 121 11.22 -4.86 -0.24
N THR A 122 10.29 -5.67 0.27
CA THR A 122 8.89 -5.26 0.48
C THR A 122 8.69 -4.48 1.76
N TRP A 123 9.52 -4.64 2.78
CA TRP A 123 9.37 -3.90 4.03
C TRP A 123 9.77 -2.44 3.84
N ARG A 124 9.06 -1.54 4.51
CA ARG A 124 9.34 -0.11 4.57
C ARG A 124 9.37 0.32 6.02
N ASP A 125 10.51 0.84 6.46
CA ASP A 125 10.61 1.41 7.81
C ASP A 125 9.56 2.53 7.98
N PHE A 126 8.91 2.58 9.15
CA PHE A 126 7.80 3.52 9.37
C PHE A 126 8.26 4.97 9.59
N ARG A 127 9.55 5.18 9.87
CA ARG A 127 10.11 6.51 10.07
C ARG A 127 10.93 6.96 8.86
N THR A 128 11.86 6.13 8.40
CA THR A 128 12.80 6.48 7.33
C THR A 128 12.28 6.15 5.94
N LEU A 129 11.27 5.29 5.83
CA LEU A 129 10.71 4.76 4.57
C LEU A 129 11.70 3.92 3.75
N GLU A 130 12.83 3.55 4.36
CA GLU A 130 13.86 2.73 3.74
C GLU A 130 13.36 1.33 3.44
N ALA A 131 13.84 0.78 2.32
CA ALA A 131 13.41 -0.51 1.80
C ALA A 131 14.27 -1.64 2.39
N PHE A 132 13.63 -2.68 2.93
CA PHE A 132 14.30 -3.88 3.43
C PHE A 132 13.61 -5.16 2.94
N HIS A 133 14.37 -6.24 2.79
CA HIS A 133 13.78 -7.58 2.79
C HIS A 133 13.29 -7.93 4.20
N ASP A 134 12.39 -8.91 4.32
CA ASP A 134 11.83 -9.28 5.62
C ASP A 134 12.86 -9.79 6.62
N THR A 135 13.85 -10.54 6.14
CA THR A 135 14.97 -11.02 6.97
C THR A 135 15.96 -9.91 7.31
N CYS A 136 15.91 -8.79 6.58
CA CYS A 136 16.82 -7.65 6.70
C CYS A 136 16.22 -6.50 7.52
N ARG A 137 15.21 -6.75 8.36
CA ARG A 137 14.58 -5.70 9.18
C ARG A 137 15.38 -5.33 10.44
N GLN A 138 16.08 -6.28 11.07
CA GLN A 138 16.77 -6.14 12.39
C GLN A 138 18.25 -5.77 12.36
#